data_AF-A0A2G9PWA9-F1
#
_entry.id   AF-A0A2G9PWA9-F1
#
_cell.length_a   1.000
_cell.length_b   1.000
_cell.length_c   1.000
_cell.angle_alpha   90.00
_cell.angle_beta   90.00
_cell.angle_gamma   90.00
#
_symmetry.space_group_name_H-M   'P 1'
#
loop_
_entity.id
_entity.type
_entity.pdbx_description
1 polymer ?
#
loop_
_entity_poly.entity_id
_entity_poly.type
_entity_poly.pdbx_seq_one_letter_code
_entity_poly.pdbx_strand_id
1 'polypeptide(L)'
;MKERFGDLKNKFIHLAIILIFLLAISMVVHAEVSKTTKWQSGSQIYVSVDGFEGNLKNAIAADNLRGSFLSVNDASSLVVNPGHDFDEIWVSVNGNEMALSQALAGNGLCGTTSPTTTYSNQSLIVGHYATEIEVNVDGEVMSLQDAINQGNISDVGDCRSFVPGVMLAINSNTTNYNIYNQIDFQNDSVNNSNITLTISRGVVVGSTSTLSPALTTGNLPEGSIVSLIVENNAYIVGVGGKGGDAYWNSPTAGTAGGNAINTNIPLTITNNGIIGGGGGGGGAHTHTGYYGDQVGNAGSGGAGYNAGAAGVLGSTITERYPGHPGTLTQGGPSSRPGDGNYGYGGDLGMEGRIGGSTAPGPSSSSGAAGKAIVTNGNSITWITQGDVRGAVI
;
A
#
# COMPACT_ATOMS: atom_id res chain seq x y z
N MET A 1 92.24 23.10 -9.47
CA MET A 1 91.03 23.09 -8.61
C MET A 1 90.03 24.19 -8.99
N LYS A 2 90.48 25.42 -9.29
CA LYS A 2 89.61 26.54 -9.72
C LYS A 2 88.85 26.30 -11.04
N GLU A 3 89.47 25.67 -12.03
CA GLU A 3 88.81 25.39 -13.32
C GLU A 3 87.72 24.31 -13.24
N ARG A 4 87.88 23.32 -12.35
CA ARG A 4 86.87 22.27 -12.13
C ARG A 4 85.58 22.78 -11.48
N PHE A 5 85.65 23.89 -10.72
CA PHE A 5 84.48 24.51 -10.11
C PHE A 5 83.67 25.35 -11.11
N GLY A 6 84.31 25.91 -12.14
CA GLY A 6 83.63 26.65 -13.20
C GLY A 6 82.70 25.76 -14.03
N ASP A 7 83.20 24.57 -14.41
CA ASP A 7 82.44 23.60 -15.18
C ASP A 7 81.21 23.05 -14.42
N LEU A 8 81.37 22.80 -13.12
CA LEU A 8 80.25 22.32 -12.28
C LEU A 8 79.15 23.39 -12.12
N LYS A 9 79.53 24.66 -11.98
CA LYS A 9 78.58 25.77 -11.88
C LYS A 9 77.76 25.95 -13.17
N ASN A 10 78.41 25.82 -14.32
CA ASN A 10 77.72 25.89 -15.61
C ASN A 10 76.76 24.71 -15.81
N LYS A 11 77.14 23.50 -15.39
CA LYS A 11 76.27 22.32 -15.45
C LYS A 11 75.03 22.45 -14.56
N PHE A 12 75.17 23.00 -13.35
CA PHE A 12 74.04 23.27 -12.47
C PHE A 12 73.07 24.31 -13.05
N ILE A 13 73.60 25.36 -13.69
CA ILE A 13 72.76 26.37 -14.34
C ILE A 13 71.98 25.77 -15.52
N HIS A 14 72.61 24.92 -16.34
CA HIS A 14 71.92 24.24 -17.44
C HIS A 14 70.83 23.29 -16.94
N LEU A 15 71.11 22.53 -15.87
CA LEU A 15 70.13 21.63 -15.26
C LEU A 15 68.91 22.40 -14.70
N ALA A 16 69.14 23.54 -14.05
CA ALA A 16 68.06 24.38 -13.54
C ALA A 16 67.18 24.95 -14.66
N ILE A 17 67.78 25.39 -15.78
CA ILE A 17 67.03 25.89 -16.94
C ILE A 17 66.18 24.77 -17.57
N ILE A 18 66.73 23.56 -17.70
CA ILE A 18 66.00 22.39 -18.22
C ILE A 18 64.79 22.05 -17.35
N LEU A 19 64.96 22.10 -16.01
CA LEU A 19 63.88 21.81 -15.08
C LEU A 19 62.73 22.83 -15.16
N ILE A 20 63.05 24.12 -15.31
CA ILE A 20 62.05 25.18 -15.50
C ILE A 20 61.27 24.98 -16.80
N PHE A 21 61.96 24.60 -17.89
CA PHE A 21 61.31 24.29 -19.16
C PHE A 21 60.38 23.07 -19.06
N LEU A 22 60.78 22.01 -18.36
CA LEU A 22 59.93 20.83 -18.14
C LEU A 22 58.67 21.16 -17.32
N LEU A 23 58.79 22.00 -16.30
CA LEU A 23 57.64 22.49 -15.52
C LEU A 23 56.68 23.33 -16.37
N ALA A 24 57.21 24.22 -17.20
CA ALA A 24 56.38 25.01 -18.12
C ALA A 24 55.66 24.13 -19.15
N ILE A 25 56.33 23.14 -19.74
CA ILE A 25 55.71 22.18 -20.66
C ILE A 25 54.62 21.37 -19.96
N SER A 26 54.86 20.91 -18.73
CA SER A 26 53.87 20.21 -17.90
C SER A 26 52.61 21.05 -17.69
N MET A 27 52.76 22.34 -17.37
CA MET A 27 51.61 23.25 -17.19
C MET A 27 50.83 23.49 -18.50
N VAL A 28 51.52 23.60 -19.64
CA VAL A 28 50.87 23.74 -20.95
C VAL A 28 50.12 22.47 -21.34
N VAL A 29 50.71 21.29 -21.12
CA VAL A 29 50.05 20.01 -21.39
C VAL A 29 48.83 19.81 -20.48
N HIS A 30 48.92 20.16 -19.20
CA HIS A 30 47.78 20.06 -18.28
C HIS A 30 46.64 21.02 -18.66
N ALA A 31 46.97 22.24 -19.09
CA ALA A 31 46.00 23.22 -19.57
C ALA A 31 45.31 22.81 -20.89
N GLU A 32 45.99 22.06 -21.75
CA GLU A 32 45.43 21.64 -23.04
C GLU A 32 44.65 20.31 -22.94
N VAL A 33 45.07 19.39 -22.07
CA VAL A 33 44.29 18.17 -21.76
C VAL A 33 42.96 18.55 -21.11
N SER A 34 42.90 19.61 -20.31
CA SER A 34 41.64 20.14 -19.75
C SER A 34 40.65 20.69 -20.80
N LYS A 35 41.05 20.87 -22.06
CA LYS A 35 40.17 21.35 -23.14
C LYS A 35 39.72 20.26 -24.11
N THR A 36 40.25 19.05 -23.98
CA THR A 36 40.02 17.96 -24.95
C THR A 36 38.96 16.94 -24.54
N THR A 37 38.37 17.06 -23.35
CA THR A 37 37.03 16.52 -23.10
C THR A 37 35.98 17.45 -23.71
N LYS A 38 36.04 17.64 -25.05
CA LYS A 38 34.91 18.17 -25.82
C LYS A 38 33.85 17.07 -25.88
N TRP A 39 33.10 16.93 -24.81
CA TRP A 39 31.79 16.32 -24.85
C TRP A 39 30.90 17.19 -25.72
N GLN A 40 30.17 16.54 -26.62
CA GLN A 40 29.44 17.20 -27.67
C GLN A 40 28.40 18.14 -27.06
N SER A 41 28.49 19.44 -27.38
CA SER A 41 27.49 20.40 -26.92
C SER A 41 26.12 20.00 -27.47
N GLY A 42 25.01 20.35 -26.81
CA GLY A 42 23.65 19.97 -27.27
C GLY A 42 23.27 20.43 -28.70
N SER A 43 24.11 21.23 -29.35
CA SER A 43 24.05 21.59 -30.78
C SER A 43 24.70 20.56 -31.72
N GLN A 44 25.44 19.58 -31.19
CA GLN A 44 26.16 18.53 -31.92
C GLN A 44 25.51 17.14 -31.75
N ILE A 45 24.68 16.96 -30.71
CA ILE A 45 23.89 15.75 -30.51
C ILE A 45 22.67 15.82 -31.45
N TYR A 46 22.65 14.98 -32.48
CA TYR A 46 21.50 14.83 -33.37
C TYR A 46 20.53 13.80 -32.80
N VAL A 47 19.24 14.13 -32.80
CA VAL A 47 18.15 13.25 -32.37
C VAL A 47 17.14 13.09 -33.49
N SER A 48 16.55 11.89 -33.58
CA SER A 48 15.45 11.57 -34.48
C SER A 48 14.29 11.03 -33.65
N VAL A 49 13.20 11.80 -33.56
CA VAL A 49 11.99 11.44 -32.79
C VAL A 49 10.77 11.88 -33.58
N ASP A 50 9.83 10.96 -33.83
CA ASP A 50 8.55 11.22 -34.51
C ASP A 50 8.65 12.00 -35.83
N GLY A 51 9.68 11.70 -36.64
CA GLY A 51 9.90 12.35 -37.94
C GLY A 51 10.58 13.72 -37.87
N PHE A 52 10.94 14.20 -36.68
CA PHE A 52 11.85 15.32 -36.51
C PHE A 52 13.31 14.84 -36.58
N GLU A 53 14.12 15.44 -37.44
CA GLU A 53 15.58 15.27 -37.47
C GLU A 53 16.27 16.61 -37.22
N GLY A 54 17.02 16.70 -36.12
CA GLY A 54 17.73 17.93 -35.77
C GLY A 54 18.60 17.77 -34.54
N ASN A 55 19.31 18.83 -34.15
CA ASN A 55 20.06 18.80 -32.89
C ASN A 55 19.10 18.80 -31.67
N LEU A 56 19.57 18.22 -30.57
CA LEU A 56 18.82 18.05 -29.32
C LEU A 56 18.23 19.38 -28.83
N LYS A 57 19.00 20.47 -28.94
CA LYS A 57 18.51 21.81 -28.59
C LYS A 57 17.26 22.21 -29.38
N ASN A 58 17.22 21.92 -30.68
CA ASN A 58 16.07 22.21 -31.53
C ASN A 58 14.90 21.25 -31.25
N ALA A 59 15.16 20.00 -30.88
CA ALA A 59 14.11 19.04 -30.50
C ALA A 59 13.39 19.45 -29.21
N ILE A 60 14.14 19.90 -28.20
CA ILE A 60 13.60 20.43 -26.94
C ILE A 60 12.81 21.72 -27.19
N ALA A 61 13.37 22.64 -27.97
CA ALA A 61 12.71 23.91 -28.30
C ALA A 61 11.42 23.71 -29.11
N ALA A 62 11.30 22.60 -29.85
CA ALA A 62 10.12 22.25 -30.63
C ALA A 62 9.10 21.38 -29.86
N ASP A 63 9.34 21.08 -28.58
CA ASP A 63 8.50 20.23 -27.73
C ASP A 63 8.33 18.78 -28.22
N ASN A 64 9.22 18.31 -29.10
CA ASN A 64 9.16 16.97 -29.73
C ASN A 64 9.62 15.83 -28.81
N LEU A 65 10.00 16.11 -27.57
CA LEU A 65 10.50 15.13 -26.59
C LEU A 65 9.52 14.91 -25.42
N ARG A 66 8.28 15.38 -25.52
CA ARG A 66 7.26 15.17 -24.48
C ARG A 66 6.54 13.83 -24.66
N GLY A 67 7.11 12.80 -24.02
CA GLY A 67 6.48 11.55 -23.57
C GLY A 67 5.27 11.00 -24.34
N SER A 68 5.55 10.10 -25.28
CA SER A 68 4.59 9.09 -25.76
C SER A 68 5.21 7.70 -25.57
N PHE A 69 4.60 6.89 -24.70
CA PHE A 69 5.03 5.53 -24.32
C PHE A 69 4.80 4.46 -25.42
N LEU A 70 4.79 4.83 -26.70
CA LEU A 70 4.62 3.84 -27.75
C LEU A 70 5.97 3.22 -28.09
N SER A 71 6.10 1.94 -27.70
CA SER A 71 7.29 1.12 -27.97
C SER A 71 7.66 1.22 -29.45
N VAL A 72 8.89 1.64 -29.72
CA VAL A 72 9.47 1.65 -31.06
C VAL A 72 9.80 0.20 -31.43
N ASN A 73 8.76 -0.55 -31.81
CA ASN A 73 8.93 -1.69 -32.68
C ASN A 73 8.59 -1.19 -34.08
N ASP A 74 9.57 -1.33 -34.98
CA ASP A 74 9.44 -1.21 -36.43
C ASP A 74 9.92 0.13 -37.05
N ALA A 75 11.24 0.27 -37.12
CA ALA A 75 11.90 0.91 -38.26
C ALA A 75 13.27 0.28 -38.47
N SER A 76 13.34 -0.65 -39.43
CA SER A 76 14.56 -1.30 -39.92
C SER A 76 15.48 -0.31 -40.64
N SER A 77 16.15 0.57 -39.89
CA SER A 77 17.30 1.32 -40.40
C SER A 77 18.49 1.14 -39.46
N LEU A 78 19.62 0.80 -40.06
CA LEU A 78 20.92 0.49 -39.44
C LEU A 78 21.57 1.74 -38.82
N VAL A 79 20.83 2.47 -37.98
CA VAL A 79 21.42 3.45 -37.07
C VAL A 79 22.02 2.64 -35.93
N VAL A 80 23.32 2.80 -35.73
CA VAL A 80 24.02 2.27 -34.56
C VAL A 80 23.31 2.86 -33.34
N ASN A 81 22.45 2.06 -32.71
CA ASN A 81 21.86 2.39 -31.42
C ASN A 81 23.05 2.67 -30.50
N PRO A 82 23.21 3.89 -29.96
CA PRO A 82 24.33 4.23 -29.08
C PRO A 82 24.32 3.43 -27.77
N GLY A 83 23.36 2.53 -27.59
CA GLY A 83 23.61 1.23 -26.96
C GLY A 83 23.10 1.11 -25.54
N HIS A 84 22.36 2.11 -25.04
CA HIS A 84 21.84 2.09 -23.68
C HIS A 84 20.38 2.52 -23.60
N ASP A 85 19.55 1.65 -23.03
CA ASP A 85 18.16 1.92 -22.67
C ASP A 85 18.07 2.49 -21.24
N PHE A 86 16.94 3.07 -20.86
CA PHE A 86 16.67 3.51 -19.49
C PHE A 86 16.75 2.37 -18.47
N ASP A 87 16.50 1.14 -18.91
CA ASP A 87 16.70 -0.08 -18.11
C ASP A 87 18.16 -0.35 -17.76
N GLU A 88 19.11 0.26 -18.48
CA GLU A 88 20.55 0.06 -18.31
C GLU A 88 21.23 1.19 -17.51
N ILE A 89 20.47 2.22 -17.12
CA ILE A 89 20.95 3.31 -16.27
C ILE A 89 20.57 3.01 -14.83
N TRP A 90 21.56 2.88 -13.95
CA TRP A 90 21.33 2.58 -12.54
C TRP A 90 21.35 3.86 -11.69
N VAL A 91 20.31 4.08 -10.89
CA VAL A 91 20.10 5.28 -10.08
C VAL A 91 19.86 4.92 -8.61
N SER A 92 20.17 5.84 -7.69
CA SER A 92 19.78 5.74 -6.28
C SER A 92 18.68 6.76 -5.98
N VAL A 93 17.50 6.27 -5.65
CA VAL A 93 16.33 7.08 -5.29
C VAL A 93 15.92 6.71 -3.87
N ASN A 94 15.96 7.69 -2.98
CA ASN A 94 15.72 7.51 -1.55
C ASN A 94 16.56 6.39 -0.89
N GLY A 95 17.82 6.24 -1.32
CA GLY A 95 18.72 5.20 -0.80
C GLY A 95 18.48 3.79 -1.35
N ASN A 96 17.52 3.62 -2.26
CA ASN A 96 17.31 2.36 -2.98
C ASN A 96 17.92 2.46 -4.38
N GLU A 97 18.76 1.49 -4.73
CA GLU A 97 19.36 1.41 -6.06
C GLU A 97 18.46 0.61 -7.01
N MET A 98 18.16 1.18 -8.18
CA MET A 98 17.25 0.59 -9.17
C MET A 98 17.55 1.09 -10.59
N ALA A 99 16.92 0.48 -11.60
CA ALA A 99 17.00 1.01 -12.96
C ALA A 99 16.25 2.35 -13.08
N LEU A 100 16.71 3.25 -13.95
CA LEU A 100 16.10 4.56 -14.17
C LEU A 100 14.64 4.43 -14.60
N SER A 101 14.31 3.42 -15.43
CA SER A 101 12.94 3.10 -15.80
C SER A 101 12.05 2.76 -14.59
N GLN A 102 12.56 2.00 -13.61
CA GLN A 102 11.84 1.65 -12.39
C GLN A 102 11.62 2.87 -11.51
N ALA A 103 12.62 3.75 -11.41
CA ALA A 103 12.50 5.01 -10.70
C ALA A 103 11.46 5.94 -11.35
N LEU A 104 11.46 6.03 -12.68
CA LEU A 104 10.50 6.83 -13.45
C LEU A 104 9.07 6.25 -13.42
N ALA A 105 8.93 4.92 -13.41
CA ALA A 105 7.63 4.25 -13.27
C ALA A 105 7.07 4.31 -11.85
N GLY A 106 7.93 4.59 -10.87
CA GLY A 106 7.57 4.83 -9.48
C GLY A 106 7.07 6.25 -9.23
N ASN A 107 7.47 6.82 -8.09
CA ASN A 107 7.02 8.15 -7.64
C ASN A 107 7.99 9.28 -8.04
N GLY A 108 8.77 9.10 -9.12
CA GLY A 108 9.70 10.08 -9.63
C GLY A 108 11.13 9.98 -9.08
N LEU A 109 11.97 10.93 -9.48
CA LEU A 109 13.41 10.98 -9.24
C LEU A 109 13.77 11.89 -8.06
N CYS A 110 13.40 11.48 -6.85
CA CYS A 110 13.65 12.24 -5.63
C CYS A 110 14.83 11.64 -4.83
N GLY A 111 15.87 12.43 -4.59
CA GLY A 111 16.99 12.01 -3.75
C GLY A 111 16.78 12.26 -2.25
N THR A 112 17.53 11.53 -1.42
CA THR A 112 17.65 11.79 0.02
C THR A 112 18.76 12.80 0.31
N THR A 113 18.65 13.52 1.43
CA THR A 113 19.71 14.42 1.94
C THR A 113 21.03 13.70 2.30
N SER A 114 21.02 12.36 2.35
CA SER A 114 22.22 11.52 2.41
C SER A 114 22.42 10.82 1.06
N PRO A 115 23.13 11.44 0.11
CA PRO A 115 23.33 10.90 -1.22
C PRO A 115 24.15 9.61 -1.17
N THR A 116 23.70 8.58 -1.89
CA THR A 116 24.53 7.40 -2.13
C THR A 116 25.60 7.78 -3.15
N THR A 117 26.85 7.91 -2.71
CA THR A 117 28.00 8.22 -3.59
C THR A 117 28.63 6.97 -4.21
N THR A 118 28.18 5.79 -3.81
CA THR A 118 28.71 4.50 -4.24
C THR A 118 27.58 3.50 -4.38
N TYR A 119 27.41 2.94 -5.57
CA TYR A 119 26.47 1.86 -5.81
C TYR A 119 27.05 0.55 -5.24
N SER A 120 26.29 -0.07 -4.35
CA SER A 120 26.61 -1.33 -3.67
C SER A 120 26.58 -2.53 -4.61
N ASN A 121 25.84 -2.42 -5.73
CA ASN A 121 25.70 -3.50 -6.70
C ASN A 121 26.56 -3.24 -7.96
N GLN A 122 27.83 -3.68 -7.92
CA GLN A 122 28.70 -3.72 -9.11
C GLN A 122 28.35 -4.89 -10.06
N SER A 123 27.06 -5.24 -10.16
CA SER A 123 26.62 -6.38 -10.98
C SER A 123 26.78 -6.04 -12.47
N LEU A 124 27.41 -6.98 -13.20
CA LEU A 124 28.00 -6.89 -14.54
C LEU A 124 27.05 -6.58 -15.73
N ILE A 125 25.85 -6.08 -15.48
CA ILE A 125 24.87 -5.73 -16.53
C ILE A 125 24.26 -4.37 -16.20
N VAL A 126 25.11 -3.37 -15.97
CA VAL A 126 24.73 -1.96 -15.92
C VAL A 126 25.44 -1.29 -17.07
N GLY A 127 24.68 -0.62 -17.93
CA GLY A 127 25.24 0.16 -19.04
C GLY A 127 25.99 1.38 -18.52
N HIS A 128 25.36 2.14 -17.60
CA HIS A 128 25.94 3.31 -16.94
C HIS A 128 25.35 3.52 -15.53
N TYR A 129 26.15 4.05 -14.62
CA TYR A 129 25.67 4.60 -13.35
C TYR A 129 25.22 6.05 -13.54
N ALA A 130 24.21 6.52 -12.80
CA ALA A 130 23.79 7.91 -12.87
C ALA A 130 24.87 8.91 -12.38
N THR A 131 25.91 8.45 -11.69
CA THR A 131 27.09 9.25 -11.38
C THR A 131 27.98 9.52 -12.61
N GLU A 132 27.83 8.75 -13.68
CA GLU A 132 28.62 8.83 -14.92
C GLU A 132 27.92 9.63 -16.02
N ILE A 133 26.62 9.91 -15.84
CA ILE A 133 25.81 10.65 -16.79
C ILE A 133 25.78 12.12 -16.35
N GLU A 134 26.32 13.00 -17.17
CA GLU A 134 26.23 14.45 -16.92
C GLU A 134 24.90 15.01 -17.44
N VAL A 135 24.27 15.84 -16.62
CA VAL A 135 23.07 16.61 -16.97
C VAL A 135 23.33 18.09 -16.72
N ASN A 136 22.71 18.95 -17.53
CA ASN A 136 22.72 20.39 -17.30
C ASN A 136 21.37 20.80 -16.71
N VAL A 137 21.38 21.24 -15.45
CA VAL A 137 20.19 21.71 -14.76
C VAL A 137 20.41 23.17 -14.39
N ASP A 138 19.56 24.05 -14.91
CA ASP A 138 19.63 25.51 -14.72
C ASP A 138 20.99 26.15 -15.02
N GLY A 139 21.73 25.59 -15.98
CA GLY A 139 23.03 26.09 -16.41
C GLY A 139 24.23 25.48 -15.67
N GLU A 140 23.99 24.70 -14.62
CA GLU A 140 25.03 23.96 -13.90
C GLU A 140 25.12 22.52 -14.44
N VAL A 141 26.34 22.08 -14.76
CA VAL A 141 26.61 20.70 -15.18
C VAL A 141 26.92 19.86 -13.95
N MET A 142 26.16 18.80 -13.72
CA MET A 142 26.32 17.88 -12.59
C MET A 142 26.00 16.44 -13.03
N SER A 143 26.32 15.44 -12.21
CA SER A 143 25.88 14.08 -12.52
C SER A 143 24.36 13.95 -12.39
N LEU A 144 23.75 13.02 -13.13
CA LEU A 144 22.33 12.70 -13.00
C LEU A 144 22.01 12.34 -11.55
N GLN A 145 22.90 11.61 -10.88
CA GLN A 145 22.72 11.27 -9.47
C GLN A 145 22.76 12.51 -8.57
N ASP A 146 23.66 13.46 -8.82
CA ASP A 146 23.67 14.73 -8.06
C ASP A 146 22.41 15.55 -8.31
N ALA A 147 21.92 15.55 -9.54
CA ALA A 147 20.69 16.23 -9.90
C ALA A 147 19.45 15.62 -9.23
N ILE A 148 19.41 14.28 -9.09
CA ILE A 148 18.43 13.53 -8.29
C ILE A 148 18.56 13.92 -6.80
N ASN A 149 19.79 13.87 -6.27
CA ASN A 149 20.10 14.15 -4.87
C ASN A 149 19.71 15.58 -4.44
N GLN A 150 19.87 16.54 -5.34
CA GLN A 150 19.51 17.94 -5.11
C GLN A 150 18.02 18.23 -5.38
N GLY A 151 17.30 17.27 -5.98
CA GLY A 151 15.90 17.45 -6.39
C GLY A 151 15.73 18.39 -7.58
N ASN A 152 16.81 18.74 -8.29
CA ASN A 152 16.79 19.75 -9.35
C ASN A 152 16.11 19.25 -10.64
N ILE A 153 15.97 17.94 -10.82
CA ILE A 153 15.29 17.34 -11.99
C ILE A 153 13.82 17.03 -11.74
N SER A 154 13.28 17.49 -10.61
CA SER A 154 11.91 17.28 -10.18
C SER A 154 10.99 18.42 -10.64
N ASP A 155 10.99 18.75 -11.94
CA ASP A 155 10.03 19.73 -12.49
C ASP A 155 8.57 19.20 -12.45
N VAL A 156 8.38 17.92 -12.08
CA VAL A 156 7.08 17.30 -11.85
C VAL A 156 6.78 17.22 -10.35
N GLY A 157 6.55 18.38 -9.74
CA GLY A 157 6.04 18.50 -8.37
C GLY A 157 7.11 18.48 -7.29
N ASP A 158 6.89 19.25 -6.23
CA ASP A 158 7.78 19.36 -5.07
C ASP A 158 8.40 18.00 -4.69
N CYS A 159 9.74 17.95 -4.63
CA CYS A 159 10.49 16.94 -3.87
C CYS A 159 10.11 17.07 -2.39
N ARG A 160 8.88 16.69 -2.02
CA ARG A 160 8.49 16.53 -0.63
C ARG A 160 9.31 15.37 -0.11
N SER A 161 10.19 15.67 0.85
CA SER A 161 10.93 14.71 1.66
C SER A 161 10.10 13.44 1.80
N PHE A 162 10.54 12.37 1.14
CA PHE A 162 9.89 11.08 1.22
C PHE A 162 9.91 10.70 2.70
N VAL A 163 8.75 10.80 3.34
CA VAL A 163 8.54 10.14 4.62
C VAL A 163 8.55 8.66 4.24
N PRO A 164 9.53 7.86 4.73
CA PRO A 164 9.51 6.43 4.52
C PRO A 164 8.12 5.93 4.91
N GLY A 165 7.43 5.25 4.00
CA GLY A 165 6.10 4.75 4.28
C GLY A 165 6.14 3.84 5.51
N VAL A 166 5.15 3.98 6.40
CA VAL A 166 5.06 3.13 7.60
C VAL A 166 4.55 1.76 7.16
N MET A 167 5.40 0.75 7.27
CA MET A 167 5.07 -0.63 6.92
C MET A 167 4.66 -1.40 8.16
N LEU A 168 3.38 -1.80 8.23
CA LEU A 168 2.83 -2.58 9.33
C LEU A 168 2.43 -3.97 8.83
N ALA A 169 2.64 -5.00 9.66
CA ALA A 169 2.26 -6.36 9.36
C ALA A 169 1.57 -7.03 10.57
N ILE A 170 0.43 -7.68 10.32
CA ILE A 170 -0.28 -8.50 11.30
C ILE A 170 -0.04 -9.97 10.96
N ASN A 171 0.89 -10.59 11.69
CA ASN A 171 1.33 -11.97 11.45
C ASN A 171 0.64 -13.01 12.35
N SER A 172 -0.29 -12.58 13.22
CA SER A 172 -1.02 -13.47 14.13
C SER A 172 -2.40 -12.91 14.42
N ASN A 173 -3.35 -13.79 14.76
CA ASN A 173 -4.73 -13.40 15.06
C ASN A 173 -4.77 -12.30 16.13
N THR A 174 -5.57 -11.28 15.90
CA THR A 174 -5.70 -10.13 16.79
C THR A 174 -7.14 -9.60 16.76
N THR A 175 -7.46 -8.71 17.68
CA THR A 175 -8.79 -8.11 17.78
C THR A 175 -8.74 -6.61 17.93
N ASN A 176 -9.72 -5.93 17.35
CA ASN A 176 -9.94 -4.49 17.51
C ASN A 176 -8.67 -3.67 17.22
N TYR A 177 -7.96 -4.04 16.14
CA TYR A 177 -6.70 -3.41 15.76
C TYR A 177 -6.93 -1.96 15.34
N ASN A 178 -6.11 -1.06 15.87
CA ASN A 178 -6.17 0.37 15.56
C ASN A 178 -4.83 0.80 14.95
N ILE A 179 -4.81 1.14 13.66
CA ILE A 179 -3.60 1.52 12.92
C ILE A 179 -2.88 2.70 13.59
N TYR A 180 -3.63 3.72 14.00
CA TYR A 180 -3.07 4.89 14.68
C TYR A 180 -2.23 4.51 15.91
N ASN A 181 -2.67 3.53 16.70
CA ASN A 181 -1.96 3.13 17.91
C ASN A 181 -0.65 2.36 17.63
N GLN A 182 -0.37 2.03 16.37
CA GLN A 182 0.80 1.23 15.97
C GLN A 182 1.87 2.06 15.27
N ILE A 183 1.60 3.33 15.01
CA ILE A 183 2.57 4.26 14.42
C ILE A 183 3.38 4.90 15.55
N ASP A 184 4.70 4.95 15.39
CA ASP A 184 5.57 5.63 16.33
C ASP A 184 5.76 7.08 15.87
N PHE A 185 4.88 7.95 16.35
CA PHE A 185 4.87 9.37 16.01
C PHE A 185 6.18 10.12 16.38
N GLN A 186 7.08 9.53 17.18
CA GLN A 186 8.38 10.14 17.48
C GLN A 186 9.45 9.81 16.45
N ASN A 187 9.30 8.69 15.72
CA ASN A 187 10.27 8.20 14.75
C ASN A 187 9.76 8.25 13.30
N ASP A 188 8.44 8.28 13.11
CA ASP A 188 7.80 8.38 11.80
C ASP A 188 7.45 9.86 11.54
N SER A 189 7.90 10.45 10.43
CA SER A 189 7.66 11.88 10.15
C SER A 189 6.17 12.16 9.87
N VAL A 190 5.46 12.66 10.88
CA VAL A 190 4.00 12.45 10.97
C VAL A 190 3.08 13.42 10.22
N ASN A 191 3.59 14.33 9.41
CA ASN A 191 2.71 15.38 8.87
C ASN A 191 1.84 14.93 7.68
N ASN A 192 2.03 13.71 7.16
CA ASN A 192 1.15 12.97 6.26
C ASN A 192 1.71 11.54 6.11
N SER A 193 1.07 10.53 6.72
CA SER A 193 1.62 9.17 6.69
C SER A 193 1.10 8.38 5.49
N ASN A 194 2.00 7.84 4.69
CA ASN A 194 1.68 6.79 3.73
C ASN A 194 1.90 5.43 4.42
N ILE A 195 0.82 4.76 4.78
CA ILE A 195 0.87 3.54 5.59
C ILE A 195 0.49 2.37 4.71
N THR A 196 1.29 1.30 4.76
CA THR A 196 0.90 0.01 4.20
C THR A 196 0.70 -0.99 5.32
N LEU A 197 -0.52 -1.50 5.47
CA LEU A 197 -0.87 -2.55 6.42
C LEU A 197 -1.09 -3.86 5.67
N THR A 198 -0.30 -4.88 5.99
CA THR A 198 -0.47 -6.24 5.46
C THR A 198 -1.05 -7.18 6.51
N ILE A 199 -2.12 -7.88 6.16
CA ILE A 199 -2.71 -8.97 6.96
C ILE A 199 -2.25 -10.29 6.34
N SER A 200 -1.40 -11.01 7.05
CA SER A 200 -0.79 -12.23 6.52
C SER A 200 -1.81 -13.37 6.33
N ARG A 201 -1.48 -14.29 5.44
CA ARG A 201 -2.29 -15.47 5.13
C ARG A 201 -2.71 -16.24 6.38
N GLY A 202 -4.00 -16.57 6.46
CA GLY A 202 -4.57 -17.34 7.57
C GLY A 202 -4.81 -16.54 8.86
N VAL A 203 -4.43 -15.27 8.90
CA VAL A 203 -4.65 -14.40 10.06
C VAL A 203 -6.09 -13.89 10.07
N VAL A 204 -6.69 -13.86 11.25
CA VAL A 204 -7.99 -13.26 11.51
C VAL A 204 -7.84 -12.01 12.37
N VAL A 205 -8.28 -10.88 11.83
CA VAL A 205 -8.49 -9.62 12.56
C VAL A 205 -9.96 -9.55 12.92
N GLY A 206 -10.27 -9.74 14.20
CA GLY A 206 -11.64 -9.88 14.69
C GLY A 206 -12.13 -8.70 15.53
N SER A 207 -13.44 -8.65 15.80
CA SER A 207 -13.98 -7.80 16.86
C SER A 207 -14.40 -8.61 18.09
N THR A 208 -14.20 -8.03 19.27
CA THR A 208 -14.71 -8.55 20.55
C THR A 208 -16.12 -8.08 20.92
N SER A 209 -16.66 -7.05 20.24
CA SER A 209 -17.90 -6.35 20.64
C SER A 209 -18.64 -5.81 19.42
N THR A 210 -19.98 -5.78 19.48
CA THR A 210 -20.81 -5.29 18.36
C THR A 210 -20.69 -3.78 18.15
N LEU A 211 -20.16 -3.07 19.16
CA LEU A 211 -19.94 -1.63 19.15
C LEU A 211 -18.55 -1.23 18.63
N SER A 212 -17.61 -2.17 18.58
CA SER A 212 -16.23 -1.90 18.16
C SER A 212 -15.95 -2.61 16.83
N PRO A 213 -15.31 -1.94 15.86
CA PRO A 213 -14.90 -2.59 14.62
C PRO A 213 -13.71 -3.54 14.87
N ALA A 214 -13.50 -4.49 13.96
CA ALA A 214 -12.33 -5.37 14.00
C ALA A 214 -11.03 -4.64 13.67
N LEU A 215 -11.10 -3.71 12.72
CA LEU A 215 -10.00 -2.86 12.28
C LEU A 215 -10.46 -1.40 12.22
N THR A 216 -9.65 -0.47 12.71
CA THR A 216 -9.87 0.97 12.49
C THR A 216 -8.60 1.70 12.11
N THR A 217 -8.72 2.74 11.29
CA THR A 217 -7.62 3.66 11.02
C THR A 217 -7.29 4.53 12.23
N GLY A 218 -8.24 4.74 13.15
CA GLY A 218 -8.08 5.66 14.27
C GLY A 218 -8.05 7.13 13.82
N ASN A 219 -7.33 7.96 14.58
CA ASN A 219 -7.26 9.42 14.39
C ASN A 219 -6.00 9.81 13.61
N LEU A 220 -5.76 9.17 12.46
CA LEU A 220 -4.62 9.53 11.62
C LEU A 220 -4.71 10.99 11.16
N PRO A 221 -3.57 11.70 11.02
CA PRO A 221 -3.56 13.07 10.51
C PRO A 221 -4.25 13.17 9.15
N GLU A 222 -4.95 14.28 8.93
CA GLU A 222 -5.56 14.60 7.63
C GLU A 222 -4.50 14.57 6.53
N GLY A 223 -4.84 14.01 5.36
CA GLY A 223 -3.92 13.79 4.25
C GLY A 223 -3.13 12.47 4.31
N SER A 224 -3.24 11.71 5.41
CA SER A 224 -2.73 10.34 5.46
C SER A 224 -3.51 9.42 4.53
N ILE A 225 -2.82 8.43 3.96
CA ILE A 225 -3.38 7.41 3.08
C ILE A 225 -2.98 6.04 3.63
N VAL A 226 -3.93 5.12 3.70
CA VAL A 226 -3.67 3.74 4.11
C VAL A 226 -3.91 2.79 2.93
N SER A 227 -2.88 2.02 2.61
CA SER A 227 -2.93 0.87 1.71
C SER A 227 -3.09 -0.41 2.53
N LEU A 228 -4.25 -1.05 2.43
CA LEU A 228 -4.57 -2.30 3.11
C LEU A 228 -4.39 -3.48 2.16
N ILE A 229 -3.53 -4.43 2.52
CA ILE A 229 -3.32 -5.68 1.80
C ILE A 229 -3.83 -6.82 2.67
N VAL A 230 -4.86 -7.53 2.19
CA VAL A 230 -5.40 -8.73 2.84
C VAL A 230 -4.97 -9.93 2.01
N GLU A 231 -4.11 -10.77 2.56
CA GLU A 231 -3.63 -11.96 1.85
C GLU A 231 -4.68 -13.06 1.76
N ASN A 232 -4.40 -14.06 0.92
CA ASN A 232 -5.30 -15.20 0.73
C ASN A 232 -5.57 -15.92 2.05
N ASN A 233 -6.81 -16.37 2.27
CA ASN A 233 -7.29 -16.99 3.52
C ASN A 233 -7.14 -16.11 4.77
N ALA A 234 -6.84 -14.82 4.66
CA ALA A 234 -6.93 -13.89 5.78
C ALA A 234 -8.36 -13.35 5.92
N TYR A 235 -8.71 -12.93 7.14
CA TYR A 235 -10.05 -12.47 7.49
C TYR A 235 -9.99 -11.16 8.25
N ILE A 236 -10.86 -10.21 7.88
CA ILE A 236 -11.20 -9.06 8.71
C ILE A 236 -12.70 -9.13 8.95
N VAL A 237 -13.10 -9.50 10.18
CA VAL A 237 -14.50 -9.81 10.45
C VAL A 237 -15.03 -9.20 11.74
N GLY A 238 -16.25 -8.68 11.67
CA GLY A 238 -17.00 -8.23 12.85
C GLY A 238 -17.36 -9.39 13.81
N VAL A 239 -18.03 -9.05 14.90
CA VAL A 239 -18.59 -10.02 15.86
C VAL A 239 -20.01 -10.42 15.47
N GLY A 240 -20.39 -11.67 15.70
CA GLY A 240 -21.75 -12.12 15.45
C GLY A 240 -22.74 -11.64 16.51
N GLY A 241 -23.95 -11.31 16.09
CA GLY A 241 -25.04 -10.95 16.99
C GLY A 241 -25.57 -12.16 17.75
N LYS A 242 -25.81 -12.02 19.06
CA LYS A 242 -26.53 -13.01 19.87
C LYS A 242 -27.97 -13.20 19.35
N GLY A 243 -28.44 -14.43 19.26
CA GLY A 243 -29.83 -14.76 18.98
C GLY A 243 -30.80 -14.33 20.10
N GLY A 244 -32.06 -14.12 19.73
CA GLY A 244 -33.12 -13.71 20.63
C GLY A 244 -33.48 -14.77 21.67
N ASP A 245 -33.81 -14.36 22.88
CA ASP A 245 -34.23 -15.26 23.96
C ASP A 245 -35.75 -15.52 23.86
N ALA A 246 -36.16 -16.77 23.98
CA ALA A 246 -37.58 -17.11 23.98
C ALA A 246 -38.11 -17.14 25.42
N TYR A 247 -38.86 -16.12 25.82
CA TYR A 247 -39.69 -16.13 27.03
C TYR A 247 -41.16 -16.19 26.62
N TRP A 248 -41.98 -16.91 27.39
CA TRP A 248 -43.40 -17.06 27.09
C TRP A 248 -44.09 -15.70 26.95
N ASN A 249 -44.74 -15.47 25.81
CA ASN A 249 -45.39 -14.20 25.44
C ASN A 249 -44.47 -12.97 25.42
N SER A 250 -43.15 -13.16 25.46
CA SER A 250 -42.16 -12.08 25.47
C SER A 250 -40.83 -12.51 24.83
N PRO A 251 -40.83 -13.03 23.59
CA PRO A 251 -39.59 -13.29 22.88
C PRO A 251 -38.80 -11.99 22.66
N THR A 252 -37.48 -12.04 22.82
CA THR A 252 -36.61 -10.88 22.60
C THR A 252 -35.98 -10.95 21.21
N ALA A 253 -35.72 -9.77 20.62
CA ALA A 253 -35.09 -9.67 19.32
C ALA A 253 -33.64 -10.18 19.35
N GLY A 254 -33.17 -10.68 18.21
CA GLY A 254 -31.75 -10.90 17.99
C GLY A 254 -30.98 -9.58 18.03
N THR A 255 -29.72 -9.63 18.45
CA THR A 255 -28.83 -8.45 18.48
C THR A 255 -28.11 -8.29 17.14
N ALA A 256 -27.75 -7.07 16.79
CA ALA A 256 -27.03 -6.77 15.54
C ALA A 256 -25.59 -7.32 15.55
N GLY A 257 -25.06 -7.64 14.36
CA GLY A 257 -23.65 -7.95 14.18
C GLY A 257 -22.76 -6.70 14.24
N GLY A 258 -21.49 -6.87 14.60
CA GLY A 258 -20.50 -5.79 14.63
C GLY A 258 -19.88 -5.51 13.26
N ASN A 259 -19.33 -4.31 13.07
CA ASN A 259 -18.68 -3.93 11.80
C ASN A 259 -17.27 -4.54 11.68
N ALA A 260 -16.79 -4.75 10.46
CA ALA A 260 -15.43 -5.22 10.21
C ALA A 260 -14.42 -4.07 10.24
N ILE A 261 -14.53 -3.12 9.32
CA ILE A 261 -13.61 -1.98 9.20
C ILE A 261 -14.35 -0.68 9.53
N ASN A 262 -13.70 0.23 10.25
CA ASN A 262 -14.14 1.62 10.40
C ASN A 262 -12.99 2.56 10.03
N THR A 263 -13.17 3.34 8.96
CA THR A 263 -12.14 4.27 8.49
C THR A 263 -12.54 5.72 8.64
N ASN A 264 -11.58 6.54 9.08
CA ASN A 264 -11.72 7.99 9.17
C ASN A 264 -10.90 8.73 8.10
N ILE A 265 -10.19 7.98 7.24
CA ILE A 265 -9.39 8.50 6.12
C ILE A 265 -9.61 7.63 4.88
N PRO A 266 -9.17 8.06 3.68
CA PRO A 266 -9.20 7.24 2.48
C PRO A 266 -8.44 5.92 2.63
N LEU A 267 -9.02 4.83 2.10
CA LEU A 267 -8.42 3.50 2.06
C LEU A 267 -8.22 3.04 0.62
N THR A 268 -7.03 2.54 0.32
CA THR A 268 -6.76 1.73 -0.88
C THR A 268 -6.64 0.27 -0.49
N ILE A 269 -7.41 -0.64 -1.09
CA ILE A 269 -7.53 -2.03 -0.62
C ILE A 269 -7.18 -3.03 -1.72
N THR A 270 -6.27 -3.96 -1.40
CA THR A 270 -6.01 -5.20 -2.15
C THR A 270 -6.49 -6.38 -1.31
N ASN A 271 -7.70 -6.87 -1.57
CA ASN A 271 -8.31 -7.95 -0.81
C ASN A 271 -8.26 -9.29 -1.57
N ASN A 272 -7.39 -10.20 -1.11
CA ASN A 272 -7.34 -11.59 -1.55
C ASN A 272 -7.98 -12.54 -0.51
N GLY A 273 -8.48 -12.00 0.61
CA GLY A 273 -9.14 -12.74 1.69
C GLY A 273 -10.63 -12.41 1.79
N ILE A 274 -11.14 -12.39 3.02
CA ILE A 274 -12.55 -12.08 3.34
C ILE A 274 -12.63 -10.85 4.24
N ILE A 275 -13.40 -9.84 3.82
CA ILE A 275 -13.78 -8.69 4.65
C ILE A 275 -15.28 -8.76 4.90
N GLY A 276 -15.70 -9.00 6.14
CA GLY A 276 -17.10 -9.29 6.45
C GLY A 276 -17.61 -8.62 7.72
N GLY A 277 -18.72 -7.89 7.63
CA GLY A 277 -19.45 -7.52 8.83
C GLY A 277 -19.94 -8.77 9.58
N GLY A 278 -20.13 -8.70 10.89
CA GLY A 278 -20.73 -9.79 11.65
C GLY A 278 -22.17 -10.04 11.22
N GLY A 279 -22.62 -11.28 11.27
CA GLY A 279 -24.01 -11.63 11.02
C GLY A 279 -24.93 -11.22 12.17
N GLY A 280 -26.16 -10.84 11.86
CA GLY A 280 -27.18 -10.53 12.87
C GLY A 280 -27.70 -11.79 13.57
N GLY A 281 -28.04 -11.69 14.85
CA GLY A 281 -28.70 -12.78 15.58
C GLY A 281 -30.13 -13.00 15.10
N GLY A 282 -30.59 -14.24 15.04
CA GLY A 282 -31.97 -14.55 14.69
C GLY A 282 -32.96 -14.16 15.80
N GLY A 283 -34.21 -13.85 15.43
CA GLY A 283 -35.27 -13.55 16.39
C GLY A 283 -35.82 -14.81 17.07
N ALA A 284 -36.33 -14.67 18.30
CA ALA A 284 -37.06 -15.73 18.99
C ALA A 284 -38.55 -15.77 18.62
N HIS A 285 -39.18 -16.90 18.93
CA HIS A 285 -40.61 -17.09 18.75
C HIS A 285 -41.19 -18.01 19.82
N THR A 286 -42.39 -17.71 20.30
CA THR A 286 -43.16 -18.60 21.19
C THR A 286 -44.58 -18.79 20.67
N HIS A 287 -45.17 -19.97 20.84
CA HIS A 287 -46.56 -20.26 20.50
C HIS A 287 -47.12 -21.38 21.38
N THR A 288 -48.45 -21.52 21.38
CA THR A 288 -49.13 -22.65 22.03
C THR A 288 -49.12 -23.86 21.08
N GLY A 289 -48.58 -24.98 21.54
CA GLY A 289 -48.55 -26.25 20.81
C GLY A 289 -49.93 -26.91 20.72
N TYR A 290 -50.04 -27.99 19.93
CA TYR A 290 -51.31 -28.69 19.67
C TYR A 290 -52.00 -29.20 20.95
N TYR A 291 -51.22 -29.58 21.97
CA TYR A 291 -51.72 -30.06 23.27
C TYR A 291 -51.83 -28.97 24.33
N GLY A 292 -51.70 -27.69 23.96
CA GLY A 292 -51.69 -26.57 24.91
C GLY A 292 -50.33 -26.26 25.53
N ASP A 293 -49.29 -26.98 25.10
CA ASP A 293 -47.91 -26.78 25.56
C ASP A 293 -47.36 -25.38 25.20
N GLN A 294 -46.51 -24.84 26.06
CA GLN A 294 -45.78 -23.61 25.77
C GLN A 294 -44.54 -23.97 24.98
N VAL A 295 -44.54 -23.67 23.68
CA VAL A 295 -43.43 -23.95 22.77
C VAL A 295 -42.58 -22.69 22.62
N GLY A 296 -41.26 -22.83 22.81
CA GLY A 296 -40.31 -21.75 22.64
C GLY A 296 -39.17 -22.12 21.72
N ASN A 297 -38.91 -21.25 20.74
CA ASN A 297 -37.81 -21.35 19.79
C ASN A 297 -36.90 -20.14 20.00
N ALA A 298 -35.74 -20.36 20.62
CA ALA A 298 -34.74 -19.32 20.77
C ALA A 298 -34.06 -19.05 19.43
N GLY A 299 -33.69 -17.79 19.20
CA GLY A 299 -32.94 -17.39 18.02
C GLY A 299 -31.51 -17.92 18.03
N SER A 300 -30.95 -18.13 16.85
CA SER A 300 -29.57 -18.58 16.67
C SER A 300 -28.61 -17.41 16.51
N GLY A 301 -27.36 -17.58 16.90
CA GLY A 301 -26.36 -16.52 16.85
C GLY A 301 -25.78 -16.30 15.45
N GLY A 302 -25.45 -15.06 15.10
CA GLY A 302 -24.86 -14.72 13.81
C GLY A 302 -23.37 -15.07 13.68
N ALA A 303 -22.85 -15.06 12.46
CA ALA A 303 -21.44 -15.30 12.17
C ALA A 303 -20.52 -14.17 12.64
N GLY A 304 -19.27 -14.48 12.97
CA GLY A 304 -18.26 -13.46 13.27
C GLY A 304 -17.04 -14.05 13.97
N TYR A 305 -16.02 -13.23 14.24
CA TYR A 305 -14.81 -13.67 14.95
C TYR A 305 -15.14 -14.34 16.28
N ASN A 306 -15.80 -13.56 17.15
CA ASN A 306 -16.59 -14.11 18.23
C ASN A 306 -17.97 -14.38 17.63
N ALA A 307 -18.28 -15.65 17.38
CA ALA A 307 -19.59 -16.02 16.89
C ALA A 307 -20.68 -15.61 17.88
N GLY A 308 -21.84 -15.22 17.34
CA GLY A 308 -23.00 -14.91 18.17
C GLY A 308 -23.41 -16.13 18.97
N ALA A 309 -23.68 -15.95 20.26
CA ALA A 309 -24.26 -17.00 21.07
C ALA A 309 -25.72 -17.25 20.68
N ALA A 310 -26.19 -18.48 20.90
CA ALA A 310 -27.61 -18.79 20.83
C ALA A 310 -28.41 -18.00 21.88
N GLY A 311 -29.67 -17.74 21.59
CA GLY A 311 -30.63 -17.29 22.59
C GLY A 311 -30.96 -18.38 23.60
N VAL A 312 -31.41 -17.97 24.78
CA VAL A 312 -31.83 -18.88 25.86
C VAL A 312 -33.34 -19.08 25.87
N LEU A 313 -33.77 -20.19 26.47
CA LEU A 313 -35.18 -20.51 26.68
C LEU A 313 -35.58 -20.18 28.13
N GLY A 314 -36.70 -19.49 28.30
CA GLY A 314 -37.30 -19.20 29.60
C GLY A 314 -37.74 -20.46 30.36
N SER A 315 -37.74 -20.38 31.70
CA SER A 315 -38.03 -21.52 32.58
C SER A 315 -39.46 -22.07 32.46
N THR A 316 -40.42 -21.27 32.00
CA THR A 316 -41.83 -21.65 31.87
C THR A 316 -42.15 -22.42 30.59
N ILE A 317 -41.25 -22.46 29.61
CA ILE A 317 -41.45 -23.17 28.34
C ILE A 317 -41.35 -24.69 28.58
N THR A 318 -42.40 -25.40 28.15
CA THR A 318 -42.50 -26.86 28.28
C THR A 318 -41.82 -27.58 27.12
N GLU A 319 -41.98 -27.08 25.89
CA GLU A 319 -41.34 -27.62 24.69
C GLU A 319 -40.21 -26.70 24.18
N ARG A 320 -38.98 -27.20 24.20
CA ARG A 320 -37.76 -26.38 24.20
C ARG A 320 -36.92 -26.60 22.95
N TYR A 321 -36.80 -25.56 22.13
CA TYR A 321 -35.96 -25.54 20.93
C TYR A 321 -34.88 -24.46 21.04
N PRO A 322 -33.71 -24.79 21.64
CA PRO A 322 -32.64 -23.82 21.80
C PRO A 322 -32.03 -23.48 20.44
N GLY A 323 -31.63 -22.23 20.26
CA GLY A 323 -30.88 -21.82 19.08
C GLY A 323 -29.47 -22.41 19.07
N HIS A 324 -28.77 -22.23 17.95
CA HIS A 324 -27.37 -22.64 17.83
C HIS A 324 -26.45 -21.41 17.76
N PRO A 325 -25.23 -21.48 18.32
CA PRO A 325 -24.25 -20.43 18.09
C PRO A 325 -23.86 -20.37 16.61
N GLY A 326 -23.40 -19.20 16.17
CA GLY A 326 -22.78 -19.07 14.86
C GLY A 326 -21.39 -19.70 14.79
N THR A 327 -20.73 -19.49 13.66
CA THR A 327 -19.32 -19.81 13.42
C THR A 327 -18.60 -18.57 12.89
N LEU A 328 -17.34 -18.71 12.48
CA LEU A 328 -16.59 -17.60 11.88
C LEU A 328 -17.29 -17.00 10.66
N THR A 329 -17.85 -17.85 9.80
CA THR A 329 -18.37 -17.42 8.49
C THR A 329 -19.85 -17.71 8.29
N GLN A 330 -20.45 -18.57 9.11
CA GLN A 330 -21.85 -19.00 8.98
C GLN A 330 -22.64 -18.69 10.25
N GLY A 331 -23.88 -18.26 10.09
CA GLY A 331 -24.83 -18.10 11.19
C GLY A 331 -25.26 -19.44 11.75
N GLY A 332 -25.73 -19.43 13.00
CA GLY A 332 -26.23 -20.62 13.66
C GLY A 332 -27.50 -21.14 12.97
N PRO A 333 -27.60 -22.45 12.71
CA PRO A 333 -28.78 -23.03 12.08
C PRO A 333 -30.00 -22.95 13.01
N SER A 334 -31.20 -22.97 12.41
CA SER A 334 -32.47 -23.08 13.14
C SER A 334 -32.47 -24.24 14.14
N SER A 335 -33.19 -24.04 15.25
CA SER A 335 -33.44 -25.04 16.27
C SER A 335 -34.37 -26.18 15.82
N ARG A 336 -35.11 -25.99 14.72
CA ARG A 336 -35.95 -27.01 14.04
C ARG A 336 -35.64 -27.04 12.53
N PRO A 337 -34.83 -27.99 12.05
CA PRO A 337 -34.62 -28.18 10.62
C PRO A 337 -35.91 -28.69 9.97
N GLY A 338 -36.47 -27.94 9.01
CA GLY A 338 -37.58 -28.40 8.15
C GLY A 338 -38.89 -27.60 8.24
N ASP A 339 -39.19 -26.96 9.37
CA ASP A 339 -40.53 -26.38 9.59
C ASP A 339 -40.63 -24.87 9.24
N GLY A 340 -39.65 -24.28 8.53
CA GLY A 340 -39.63 -22.86 8.17
C GLY A 340 -38.73 -21.95 9.02
N ASN A 341 -38.98 -20.63 8.98
CA ASN A 341 -38.08 -19.54 9.40
C ASN A 341 -37.88 -19.39 10.94
N TYR A 342 -37.27 -20.35 11.64
CA TYR A 342 -37.06 -20.24 13.11
C TYR A 342 -35.80 -19.46 13.51
N GLY A 343 -35.68 -18.19 13.12
CA GLY A 343 -34.68 -17.34 13.75
C GLY A 343 -33.24 -17.80 13.53
N TYR A 344 -32.87 -18.10 12.28
CA TYR A 344 -31.48 -18.40 11.91
C TYR A 344 -30.58 -17.18 12.20
N GLY A 345 -29.35 -17.44 12.63
CA GLY A 345 -28.32 -16.40 12.60
C GLY A 345 -27.98 -16.04 11.15
N GLY A 346 -27.62 -14.78 10.91
CA GLY A 346 -27.07 -14.38 9.62
C GLY A 346 -25.63 -14.85 9.45
N ASP A 347 -25.22 -15.18 8.22
CA ASP A 347 -23.80 -15.30 7.90
C ASP A 347 -23.14 -13.91 7.91
N LEU A 348 -21.83 -13.85 7.63
CA LEU A 348 -21.11 -12.56 7.56
C LEU A 348 -21.83 -11.59 6.62
N GLY A 349 -22.07 -10.37 7.10
CA GLY A 349 -22.71 -9.29 6.36
C GLY A 349 -24.20 -9.49 6.10
N MET A 350 -24.83 -10.52 6.68
CA MET A 350 -26.25 -10.79 6.54
C MET A 350 -27.00 -10.59 7.86
N GLU A 351 -28.24 -10.12 7.77
CA GLU A 351 -29.13 -10.01 8.92
C GLU A 351 -29.55 -11.41 9.40
N GLY A 352 -29.92 -11.51 10.68
CA GLY A 352 -30.59 -12.71 11.16
C GLY A 352 -31.97 -12.87 10.53
N ARG A 353 -32.55 -14.06 10.62
CA ARG A 353 -33.95 -14.25 10.24
C ARG A 353 -34.87 -13.94 11.41
N ILE A 354 -36.03 -13.36 11.13
CA ILE A 354 -37.10 -13.18 12.11
C ILE A 354 -37.50 -14.56 12.66
N GLY A 355 -37.83 -14.64 13.95
CA GLY A 355 -38.39 -15.87 14.52
C GLY A 355 -39.82 -16.06 14.04
N GLY A 356 -40.11 -17.12 13.28
CA GLY A 356 -41.46 -17.39 12.82
C GLY A 356 -41.74 -18.88 12.75
N SER A 357 -42.95 -19.27 13.16
CA SER A 357 -43.52 -20.57 12.84
C SER A 357 -44.78 -20.37 11.99
N THR A 358 -45.29 -21.43 11.39
CA THR A 358 -46.62 -21.44 10.79
C THR A 358 -47.74 -21.30 11.82
N ALA A 359 -47.44 -21.49 13.11
CA ALA A 359 -48.38 -21.33 14.20
C ALA A 359 -48.46 -19.85 14.64
N PRO A 360 -49.68 -19.35 14.92
CA PRO A 360 -49.86 -18.00 15.44
C PRO A 360 -49.23 -17.89 16.83
N GLY A 361 -48.37 -16.91 17.01
CA GLY A 361 -47.73 -16.60 18.28
C GLY A 361 -46.81 -15.38 18.17
N PRO A 362 -46.43 -14.75 19.29
CA PRO A 362 -45.53 -13.61 19.25
C PRO A 362 -44.17 -14.02 18.67
N SER A 363 -43.68 -13.17 17.79
CA SER A 363 -42.36 -13.24 17.17
C SER A 363 -41.59 -11.96 17.47
N SER A 364 -40.27 -12.08 17.58
CA SER A 364 -39.39 -10.93 17.68
C SER A 364 -38.67 -10.68 16.36
N SER A 365 -38.23 -9.45 16.13
CA SER A 365 -37.35 -9.11 15.00
C SER A 365 -36.00 -9.82 15.11
N SER A 366 -35.30 -9.91 14.00
CA SER A 366 -33.88 -10.29 13.95
C SER A 366 -32.98 -9.10 14.24
N GLY A 367 -31.70 -9.41 14.49
CA GLY A 367 -30.63 -8.43 14.49
C GLY A 367 -30.18 -8.09 13.07
N ALA A 368 -29.83 -6.82 12.86
CA ALA A 368 -29.28 -6.33 11.61
C ALA A 368 -27.86 -6.90 11.35
N ALA A 369 -27.48 -6.92 10.07
CA ALA A 369 -26.11 -7.22 9.66
C ALA A 369 -25.12 -6.14 10.13
N GLY A 370 -23.92 -6.56 10.51
CA GLY A 370 -22.76 -5.69 10.57
C GLY A 370 -22.32 -5.27 9.18
N LYS A 371 -21.72 -4.10 9.07
CA LYS A 371 -21.15 -3.57 7.82
C LYS A 371 -19.75 -4.14 7.59
N ALA A 372 -19.41 -4.38 6.32
CA ALA A 372 -18.04 -4.77 5.96
C ALA A 372 -17.09 -3.59 6.21
N ILE A 373 -17.47 -2.40 5.74
CA ILE A 373 -16.68 -1.17 5.90
C ILE A 373 -17.62 -0.02 6.24
N VAL A 374 -17.30 0.71 7.31
CA VAL A 374 -17.86 2.02 7.63
C VAL A 374 -16.94 3.09 7.10
N THR A 375 -17.40 3.88 6.12
CA THR A 375 -16.54 4.82 5.39
C THR A 375 -16.41 6.18 6.07
N ASN A 376 -17.42 6.57 6.86
CA ASN A 376 -17.58 7.93 7.40
C ASN A 376 -17.46 9.03 6.33
N GLY A 377 -17.84 8.73 5.08
CA GLY A 377 -17.74 9.67 3.95
C GLY A 377 -16.39 9.67 3.23
N ASN A 378 -15.42 8.85 3.65
CA ASN A 378 -14.13 8.72 2.98
C ASN A 378 -14.20 7.80 1.75
N SER A 379 -13.31 8.01 0.79
CA SER A 379 -13.21 7.17 -0.40
C SER A 379 -12.60 5.80 -0.06
N ILE A 380 -13.15 4.77 -0.69
CA ILE A 380 -12.57 3.42 -0.73
C ILE A 380 -12.18 3.14 -2.18
N THR A 381 -10.89 2.95 -2.43
CA THR A 381 -10.36 2.58 -3.74
C THR A 381 -9.94 1.11 -3.70
N TRP A 382 -10.52 0.28 -4.55
CA TRP A 382 -10.16 -1.13 -4.65
C TRP A 382 -9.12 -1.33 -5.75
N ILE A 383 -7.95 -1.86 -5.39
CA ILE A 383 -7.02 -2.47 -6.35
C ILE A 383 -7.55 -3.87 -6.71
N THR A 384 -8.01 -4.61 -5.70
CA THR A 384 -8.71 -5.89 -5.86
C THR A 384 -9.76 -6.01 -4.77
N GLN A 385 -11.03 -6.19 -5.14
CA GLN A 385 -12.12 -6.20 -4.16
C GLN A 385 -12.23 -7.52 -3.39
N GLY A 386 -11.96 -8.66 -4.03
CA GLY A 386 -12.08 -9.98 -3.39
C GLY A 386 -13.47 -10.28 -2.84
N ASP A 387 -13.54 -11.06 -1.76
CA ASP A 387 -14.78 -11.40 -1.06
C ASP A 387 -15.08 -10.36 0.02
N VAL A 388 -16.16 -9.58 -0.20
CA VAL A 388 -16.65 -8.55 0.72
C VAL A 388 -18.10 -8.86 1.09
N ARG A 389 -18.37 -9.06 2.38
CA ARG A 389 -19.67 -9.49 2.90
C ARG A 389 -20.28 -8.45 3.83
N GLY A 390 -21.32 -7.79 3.35
CA GLY A 390 -22.01 -6.70 4.06
C GLY A 390 -21.79 -5.34 3.40
N ALA A 391 -22.48 -4.33 3.89
CA ALA A 391 -22.45 -3.01 3.28
C ALA A 391 -21.09 -2.31 3.41
N VAL A 392 -20.75 -1.50 2.40
CA VAL A 392 -19.63 -0.54 2.39
C VAL A 392 -20.27 0.85 2.34
N ILE A 393 -20.44 1.49 3.50
CA ILE A 393 -21.19 2.76 3.62
C ILE A 393 -20.63 3.70 4.68
#